data_AF-A0AAE1SFA8-F1
#
_entry.id   AF-A0AAE1SFA8-F1
#
_cell.length_a   1.000
_cell.length_b   1.000
_cell.length_c   1.000
_cell.angle_alpha   90.00
_cell.angle_beta   90.00
_cell.angle_gamma   90.00
#
_symmetry.space_group_name_H-M   'P 1'
#
loop_
_entity.id
_entity.type
_entity.pdbx_description
1 polymer ?
#
loop_
_entity_poly.entity_id
_entity_poly.type
_entity_poly.pdbx_seq_one_letter_code
_entity_poly.pdbx_strand_id
1 'polypeptide(L)'
;MDFLWQTELQCAIELKTKLELLQNSFDLHGKSSFIWLGPYPILLITDPEHHMLPAFYVSCSEMLSKWEEIVPKETSFEVDVWPDLQIMTSEVISRTAFGSSYEEGRTVFELQKNKLSM
;
A
#
# COMPACT_ATOMS: atom_id res chain seq x y z
N MET A 1 21.85 -4.46 -39.05
CA MET A 1 21.05 -3.30 -38.62
C MET A 1 19.98 -3.80 -37.63
N ASP A 2 20.37 -4.66 -36.67
CA ASP A 2 19.44 -5.63 -36.06
C ASP A 2 19.52 -5.74 -34.54
N PHE A 3 20.36 -4.90 -33.89
CA PHE A 3 20.48 -4.91 -32.44
C PHE A 3 19.41 -4.05 -31.74
N LEU A 4 19.04 -2.91 -32.36
CA LEU A 4 18.07 -1.97 -31.80
C LEU A 4 16.65 -2.56 -31.74
N TRP A 5 16.22 -3.26 -32.80
CA TRP A 5 14.94 -3.96 -32.83
C TRP A 5 14.85 -5.11 -31.83
N GLN A 6 15.95 -5.83 -31.56
CA GLN A 6 15.95 -6.89 -30.56
C GLN A 6 15.75 -6.33 -29.14
N THR A 7 16.39 -5.21 -28.81
CA THR A 7 16.17 -4.53 -27.53
C THR A 7 14.75 -3.96 -27.40
N GLU A 8 14.20 -3.39 -28.47
CA GLU A 8 12.80 -2.89 -28.46
C GLU A 8 11.79 -4.03 -28.32
N LEU A 9 12.00 -5.15 -29.01
CA LEU A 9 11.16 -6.34 -28.91
C LEU A 9 11.24 -6.97 -27.50
N GLN A 10 12.44 -7.02 -26.91
CA GLN A 10 12.64 -7.53 -25.56
C GLN A 10 11.92 -6.64 -24.53
N CYS A 11 12.03 -5.33 -24.66
CA CYS A 11 11.35 -4.36 -23.79
C CYS A 11 9.82 -4.43 -23.93
N ALA A 12 9.32 -4.63 -25.16
CA ALA A 12 7.90 -4.82 -25.44
C ALA A 12 7.35 -6.14 -24.86
N ILE A 13 8.13 -7.24 -24.92
CA ILE A 13 7.78 -8.53 -24.29
C ILE A 13 7.73 -8.37 -22.77
N GLU A 14 8.69 -7.67 -22.18
CA GLU A 14 8.72 -7.38 -20.74
C GLU A 14 7.53 -6.54 -20.30
N LEU A 15 7.19 -5.49 -21.05
CA LEU A 15 6.02 -4.65 -20.79
C LEU A 15 4.72 -5.44 -20.94
N LYS A 16 4.62 -6.31 -21.95
CA LYS A 16 3.44 -7.16 -22.17
C LYS A 16 3.26 -8.17 -21.04
N THR A 17 4.34 -8.82 -20.62
CA THR A 17 4.32 -9.76 -19.49
C THR A 17 3.94 -9.04 -18.20
N LYS A 18 4.47 -7.83 -17.96
CA LYS A 18 4.06 -6.98 -16.83
C LYS A 18 2.57 -6.63 -16.90
N LEU A 19 2.06 -6.24 -18.06
CA LEU A 19 0.66 -5.90 -18.25
C LEU A 19 -0.28 -7.10 -17.97
N GLU A 20 0.09 -8.29 -18.44
CA GLU A 20 -0.66 -9.53 -18.18
C GLU A 20 -0.63 -9.91 -16.68
N LEU A 21 0.50 -9.71 -16.00
CA LEU A 21 0.59 -9.90 -14.53
C LEU A 21 -0.27 -8.89 -13.76
N LEU A 22 -0.33 -7.63 -14.21
CA LEU A 22 -1.22 -6.61 -13.64
C LEU A 22 -2.67 -7.08 -13.77
N GLN A 23 -3.09 -7.45 -14.98
CA GLN A 23 -4.46 -7.92 -15.28
C GLN A 23 -4.85 -9.13 -14.44
N ASN A 24 -3.99 -10.16 -14.38
CA ASN A 24 -4.25 -11.34 -13.56
C ASN A 24 -4.36 -11.00 -12.07
N SER A 25 -3.53 -10.08 -11.57
CA SER A 25 -3.60 -9.65 -10.16
C SER A 25 -4.90 -8.89 -9.85
N PHE A 26 -5.38 -8.09 -10.80
CA PHE A 26 -6.70 -7.45 -10.72
C PHE A 26 -7.83 -8.47 -10.67
N ASP A 27 -7.79 -9.48 -11.54
CA ASP A 27 -8.84 -10.48 -11.65
C ASP A 27 -8.83 -11.48 -10.47
N LEU A 28 -7.66 -11.80 -9.90
CA LEU A 28 -7.52 -12.72 -8.77
C LEU A 28 -7.87 -12.10 -7.42
N HIS A 29 -7.59 -10.80 -7.23
CA HIS A 29 -7.67 -10.18 -5.90
C HIS A 29 -8.66 -9.02 -5.79
N GLY A 30 -9.21 -8.49 -6.88
CA GLY A 30 -10.44 -7.68 -6.92
C GLY A 30 -10.48 -6.39 -6.07
N LYS A 31 -9.46 -6.07 -5.29
CA LYS A 31 -9.35 -4.89 -4.43
C LYS A 31 -7.89 -4.48 -4.38
N SER A 32 -7.62 -3.27 -4.89
CA SER A 32 -6.37 -2.51 -4.72
C SER A 32 -5.09 -3.34 -4.79
N SER A 33 -4.70 -3.72 -6.00
CA SER A 33 -3.59 -4.63 -6.25
C SER A 33 -2.24 -3.99 -5.91
N PHE A 34 -1.60 -4.53 -4.88
CA PHE A 34 -0.14 -4.48 -4.76
C PHE A 34 0.49 -5.36 -5.83
N ILE A 35 1.48 -4.81 -6.55
CA ILE A 35 2.32 -5.59 -7.45
C ILE A 35 3.79 -5.41 -7.05
N TRP A 36 4.49 -6.53 -6.92
CA TRP A 36 5.94 -6.56 -6.73
C TRP A 36 6.63 -6.54 -8.10
N LEU A 37 7.26 -5.41 -8.45
CA LEU A 37 8.11 -5.30 -9.64
C LEU A 37 9.57 -5.12 -9.20
N GLY A 38 10.26 -6.24 -8.95
CA GLY A 38 11.64 -6.24 -8.46
C GLY A 38 11.73 -5.99 -6.94
N PRO A 39 12.81 -5.38 -6.43
CA PRO A 39 12.99 -5.19 -4.99
C PRO A 39 12.08 -4.10 -4.38
N TYR A 40 11.31 -3.38 -5.21
CA TYR A 40 10.46 -2.29 -4.76
C TYR A 40 8.97 -2.67 -4.90
N PRO A 41 8.19 -2.64 -3.81
CA PRO A 41 6.75 -2.83 -3.89
C PRO A 41 6.10 -1.60 -4.56
N ILE A 42 5.16 -1.85 -5.48
CA ILE A 42 4.36 -0.80 -6.11
C ILE A 42 2.91 -1.03 -5.72
N LEU A 43 2.30 0.02 -5.15
CA LEU A 43 0.87 0.04 -4.83
C LEU A 43 0.12 0.72 -5.98
N LEU A 44 -0.80 0.00 -6.63
CA LEU A 44 -1.67 0.54 -7.66
C LEU A 44 -3.08 0.74 -7.11
N ILE A 45 -3.49 2.01 -7.01
CA ILE A 45 -4.82 2.40 -6.53
C ILE A 45 -5.65 2.75 -7.76
N THR A 46 -6.57 1.84 -8.12
CA THR A 46 -7.44 2.02 -9.30
C THR A 46 -8.65 2.90 -9.07
N ASP A 47 -9.09 2.98 -7.82
CA ASP A 47 -10.22 3.81 -7.42
C ASP A 47 -9.90 4.43 -6.05
N PRO A 48 -9.20 5.59 -6.03
CA PRO A 48 -8.82 6.23 -4.79
C PRO A 48 -10.03 6.70 -3.98
N GLU A 49 -11.13 7.02 -4.65
CA GLU A 49 -12.35 7.46 -3.98
C GLU A 49 -13.01 6.32 -3.20
N HIS A 50 -13.10 5.12 -3.80
CA HIS A 50 -13.74 3.98 -3.14
C HIS A 50 -12.81 3.19 -2.22
N HIS A 51 -11.49 3.30 -2.37
CA HIS A 51 -10.53 2.52 -1.56
C HIS A 51 -9.74 3.36 -0.56
N MET A 52 -9.14 4.48 -0.99
CA MET A 52 -8.31 5.28 -0.08
C MET A 52 -9.14 6.20 0.82
N LEU A 53 -10.21 6.82 0.34
CA LEU A 53 -10.99 7.72 1.19
C LEU A 53 -11.58 7.01 2.42
N PRO A 54 -12.16 5.80 2.32
CA PRO A 54 -12.61 5.08 3.52
C PRO A 54 -11.45 4.72 4.45
N ALA A 55 -10.30 4.32 3.91
CA ALA A 55 -9.10 4.02 4.70
C ALA A 55 -8.61 5.26 5.46
N PHE A 56 -8.54 6.42 4.81
CA PHE A 56 -8.21 7.70 5.46
C PHE A 56 -9.20 8.05 6.56
N TYR A 57 -10.50 7.93 6.30
CA TYR A 57 -11.52 8.26 7.28
C TYR A 57 -11.36 7.43 8.56
N VAL A 58 -11.24 6.10 8.41
CA VAL A 58 -11.08 5.20 9.56
C VAL A 58 -9.76 5.45 10.28
N SER A 59 -8.65 5.59 9.55
CA SER A 59 -7.32 5.80 10.17
C SER A 59 -7.22 7.14 10.89
N CYS A 60 -7.76 8.21 10.31
CA CYS A 60 -7.82 9.51 10.97
C CYS A 60 -8.73 9.48 12.20
N SER A 61 -9.89 8.82 12.12
CA SER A 61 -10.82 8.70 13.25
C SER A 61 -10.16 8.00 14.44
N GLU A 62 -9.48 6.88 14.21
CA GLU A 62 -8.79 6.14 15.27
C GLU A 62 -7.65 6.94 15.90
N MET A 63 -6.90 7.69 15.09
CA MET A 63 -5.84 8.59 15.58
C MET A 63 -6.44 9.69 16.47
N LEU A 64 -7.53 10.33 16.05
CA LEU A 64 -8.21 11.36 16.82
C LEU A 64 -8.80 10.81 18.12
N SER A 65 -9.39 9.61 18.11
CA SER A 65 -9.90 8.98 19.33
C SER A 65 -8.79 8.75 20.36
N LYS A 66 -7.58 8.36 19.94
CA LYS A 66 -6.43 8.25 20.85
C LYS A 66 -6.02 9.61 21.42
N TRP A 67 -6.07 10.67 20.61
CA TRP A 67 -5.80 12.03 21.08
C TRP A 67 -6.82 12.50 22.12
N GLU A 68 -8.10 12.20 21.93
CA GLU A 68 -9.16 12.52 22.89
C GLU A 68 -8.97 11.83 24.25
N GLU A 69 -8.32 10.66 24.29
CA GLU A 69 -8.01 9.93 25.53
C GLU A 69 -6.82 10.55 26.29
N ILE A 70 -5.82 11.09 25.59
CA ILE A 70 -4.61 11.67 26.20
C ILE A 70 -4.76 13.16 26.53
N VAL A 71 -5.66 13.89 25.85
CA VAL A 71 -5.83 15.34 26.05
C VAL A 71 -6.74 15.60 27.27
N PRO A 72 -6.25 16.29 28.31
CA PRO A 72 -7.08 16.68 29.45
C PRO A 72 -8.17 17.67 29.03
N LYS A 73 -9.41 17.46 29.49
CA LYS A 73 -10.60 18.22 29.06
C LYS A 73 -10.61 19.71 29.42
N GLU A 74 -9.72 20.13 30.32
CA GLU A 74 -9.77 21.45 30.97
C GLU A 74 -8.57 22.33 30.63
N THR A 75 -7.60 21.82 29.88
CA THR A 75 -6.35 22.53 29.58
C THR A 75 -5.98 22.38 28.10
N SER A 76 -5.40 23.43 27.51
CA SER A 76 -4.72 23.30 26.22
C SER A 76 -3.51 22.38 26.36
N PHE A 77 -3.39 21.40 25.46
CA PHE A 77 -2.30 20.43 25.43
C PHE A 77 -1.60 20.49 24.08
N GLU A 78 -0.27 20.56 24.09
CA GLU A 78 0.56 20.49 22.90
C GLU A 78 0.96 19.04 22.67
N VAL A 79 0.75 18.52 21.45
CA VAL A 79 1.09 17.15 21.08
C VAL A 79 1.98 17.16 19.84
N ASP A 80 3.05 16.38 19.88
CA ASP A 80 3.82 16.07 18.68
C ASP A 80 3.04 15.05 17.84
N VAL A 81 2.49 15.52 16.72
CA VAL A 81 1.65 14.71 15.83
C VAL A 81 2.47 13.87 14.86
N TRP A 82 3.79 14.09 14.75
CA TRP A 82 4.62 13.44 13.72
C TRP A 82 4.59 11.90 13.81
N PRO A 83 4.76 11.27 14.98
CA PRO A 83 4.69 9.81 15.10
C PRO A 83 3.33 9.26 14.68
N ASP A 84 2.25 9.95 15.06
CA ASP A 84 0.88 9.54 14.76
C ASP A 84 0.57 9.64 13.26
N LEU A 85 1.08 10.66 12.57
CA LEU A 85 0.97 10.79 11.11
C LEU A 85 1.69 9.65 10.38
N GLN A 86 2.86 9.23 10.87
CA GLN A 86 3.57 8.09 10.28
C GLN A 86 2.75 6.81 10.44
N ILE A 87 2.23 6.54 11.64
CA ILE A 87 1.37 5.37 11.91
C ILE A 87 0.09 5.42 11.07
N MET A 88 -0.61 6.56 11.05
CA MET A 88 -1.84 6.75 10.29
C MET A 88 -1.61 6.50 8.79
N THR A 89 -0.50 6.99 8.23
CA THR A 89 -0.14 6.74 6.83
C THR A 89 0.10 5.25 6.56
N SER A 90 0.79 4.56 7.47
CA SER A 90 1.00 3.10 7.38
C SER A 90 -0.31 2.32 7.45
N GLU A 91 -1.25 2.73 8.29
CA GLU A 91 -2.60 2.15 8.36
C GLU A 91 -3.40 2.40 7.08
N VAL A 92 -3.39 3.62 6.53
CA VAL A 92 -4.08 3.94 5.26
C VAL A 92 -3.56 3.07 4.13
N ILE A 93 -2.24 2.98 3.98
CA ILE A 93 -1.62 2.13 2.97
C ILE A 93 -2.07 0.69 3.19
N SER A 94 -1.95 0.16 4.41
CA SER A 94 -2.27 -1.24 4.68
C SER A 94 -3.75 -1.58 4.50
N ARG A 95 -4.65 -0.66 4.83
CA ARG A 95 -6.10 -0.82 4.61
C ARG A 95 -6.49 -0.75 3.15
N THR A 96 -5.79 0.05 2.34
CA THR A 96 -6.15 0.30 0.94
C THR A 96 -5.98 -0.97 0.08
N ALA A 97 -4.80 -1.25 -0.40
CA ALA A 97 -3.91 -2.04 0.40
C ALA A 97 -4.13 -3.57 0.42
N PHE A 98 -4.23 -4.07 1.63
CA PHE A 98 -4.57 -5.44 2.02
C PHE A 98 -6.02 -5.57 2.50
N GLY A 99 -6.76 -4.46 2.67
CA GLY A 99 -8.08 -4.46 3.30
C GLY A 99 -8.04 -4.68 4.82
N SER A 100 -6.86 -4.64 5.43
CA SER A 100 -6.60 -5.02 6.83
C SER A 100 -5.72 -3.98 7.55
N SER A 101 -5.42 -4.20 8.82
CA SER A 101 -4.54 -3.29 9.60
C SER A 101 -3.08 -3.36 9.15
N TYR A 102 -2.27 -2.36 9.55
CA TYR A 102 -0.82 -2.38 9.30
C TYR A 102 -0.11 -3.58 9.92
N GLU A 103 -0.49 -3.99 11.14
CA GLU A 103 0.14 -5.13 11.82
C GLU A 103 -0.09 -6.44 11.05
N GLU A 104 -1.30 -6.64 10.54
CA GLU A 104 -1.63 -7.78 9.68
C GLU A 104 -0.89 -7.71 8.34
N GLY A 105 -0.87 -6.53 7.69
CA GLY A 105 -0.15 -6.31 6.44
C GLY A 105 1.36 -6.54 6.56
N ARG A 106 1.96 -6.14 7.69
CA ARG A 106 3.38 -6.38 7.99
C ARG A 106 3.69 -7.87 8.13
N THR A 107 2.82 -8.63 8.78
CA THR A 107 2.99 -10.09 8.89
C THR A 107 2.99 -10.75 7.52
N VAL A 108 2.08 -10.31 6.63
CA VAL A 108 2.05 -10.78 5.23
C VAL A 108 3.35 -10.43 4.49
N PHE A 109 3.89 -9.23 4.70
CA PHE A 109 5.16 -8.79 4.12
C PHE A 109 6.35 -9.66 4.59
N GLU A 110 6.46 -9.91 5.89
CA GLU A 110 7.54 -10.72 6.46
C GLU A 110 7.47 -12.17 5.94
N LEU A 111 6.27 -12.73 5.79
CA LEU A 111 6.06 -14.06 5.20
C LEU A 111 6.45 -14.11 3.71
N GLN A 112 6.13 -13.08 2.92
CA GLN A 112 6.52 -13.02 1.51
C GLN A 112 8.04 -12.91 1.33
N LYS A 113 8.71 -12.09 2.16
CA LYS A 113 10.17 -11.94 2.14
C LYS A 113 10.88 -13.27 2.38
N ASN A 114 10.41 -14.05 3.35
CA ASN A 114 10.98 -15.37 3.66
C ASN A 114 10.80 -16.39 2.52
N LYS A 115 9.75 -16.26 1.70
CA LYS A 115 9.51 -17.14 0.54
C LYS A 115 10.32 -16.74 -0.70
N LEU A 116 10.70 -15.48 -0.83
CA LEU A 116 11.50 -14.96 -1.96
C LEU A 116 13.02 -15.08 -1.71
N SER A 117 13.45 -15.29 -0.47
CA SER A 117 14.84 -15.53 -0.10
C SER A 117 15.26 -17.01 -0.14
N MET A 118 14.42 -17.89 -0.70
CA MET A 118 14.65 -19.33 -0.85
C MET A 118 14.60 -19.70 -2.32
#